data_AF-A0A2E6JDP8-F1
#
_entry.id   AF-A0A2E6JDP8-F1
#
_cell.length_a   1.000
_cell.length_b   1.000
_cell.length_c   1.000
_cell.angle_alpha   90.00
_cell.angle_beta   90.00
_cell.angle_gamma   90.00
#
_symmetry.space_group_name_H-M   'P 1'
#
loop_
_entity.id
_entity.type
_entity.pdbx_description
1 polymer ?
#
loop_
_entity_poly.entity_id
_entity_poly.type
_entity_poly.pdbx_seq_one_letter_code
_entity_poly.pdbx_strand_id
1 'polypeptide(L)'
;MTSLSNSAAAIEFQENLLSDSQARLSKLLPFISHSFLDSIKKGDWARWRQRLEKLTCHQPSRIKIGDRIEIGQSNDLSKAEKNILEEQLREFIPWRKGPFNLFGIEIDTEWRCDMKWSRLEHMIAPLEGRRVLDVGSGNGYFSLRMVSAGADLVVGLEPHIPYYAQFCALQRFIPGIPAVLLPITLELIPRPLPRFDTVFSMGVIYHQRSPIDHLLQLKDCLCSGGQLVLETLVVDGPIGYSLVPRDCYARMSNVWFIPSLSSIAQWLDRCGFINVKVISESTTEMTEQRSTAWMPYKSLDSALLATNPNQTVEGHPSPKRAILLADKA
;
A
#
# COMPACT_ATOMS: atom_id res chain seq x y z
N MET A 1 17.04 24.37 -0.95
CA MET A 1 15.64 24.16 -0.50
C MET A 1 14.82 23.63 -1.67
N THR A 2 15.03 22.39 -2.08
CA THR A 2 14.14 21.72 -3.05
C THR A 2 12.97 21.16 -2.25
N SER A 3 11.85 21.89 -2.26
CA SER A 3 10.62 21.50 -1.59
C SER A 3 10.05 20.23 -2.23
N LEU A 4 9.41 19.37 -1.43
CA LEU A 4 8.68 18.19 -1.93
C LEU A 4 7.60 18.55 -2.97
N SER A 5 7.09 19.80 -2.94
CA SER A 5 6.15 20.36 -3.92
C SER A 5 6.77 20.66 -5.29
N ASN A 6 8.10 20.77 -5.38
CA ASN A 6 8.84 20.98 -6.63
C ASN A 6 9.52 19.69 -7.10
N SER A 7 9.17 18.54 -6.51
CA SER A 7 9.57 17.26 -7.08
C SER A 7 8.88 17.11 -8.43
N ALA A 8 9.60 16.58 -9.44
CA ALA A 8 9.03 16.38 -10.77
C ALA A 8 7.73 15.56 -10.71
N ALA A 9 7.61 14.61 -9.77
CA ALA A 9 6.40 13.84 -9.56
C ALA A 9 5.23 14.67 -9.00
N ALA A 10 5.46 15.65 -8.12
CA ALA A 10 4.41 16.55 -7.64
C ALA A 10 3.95 17.53 -8.73
N ILE A 11 4.88 17.99 -9.57
CA ILE A 11 4.59 18.85 -10.73
C ILE A 11 3.81 18.07 -11.78
N GLU A 12 4.28 16.87 -12.14
CA GLU A 12 3.61 15.99 -13.12
C GLU A 12 2.27 15.48 -12.59
N PHE A 13 2.14 15.20 -11.30
CA PHE A 13 0.86 14.91 -10.68
C PHE A 13 -0.09 16.12 -10.73
N GLN A 14 0.41 17.33 -10.44
CA GLN A 14 -0.37 18.56 -10.62
C GLN A 14 -0.79 18.75 -12.08
N GLU A 15 0.11 18.58 -13.04
CA GLU A 15 -0.16 18.70 -14.48
C GLU A 15 -1.18 17.66 -14.97
N ASN A 16 -1.01 16.39 -14.58
CA ASN A 16 -1.95 15.31 -14.91
C ASN A 16 -3.35 15.58 -14.35
N LEU A 17 -3.43 16.09 -13.12
CA LEU A 17 -4.68 16.48 -12.46
C LEU A 17 -5.33 17.75 -13.02
N LEU A 18 -4.52 18.67 -13.55
CA LEU A 18 -4.96 19.95 -14.10
C LEU A 18 -5.33 19.87 -15.59
N SER A 19 -5.05 18.74 -16.26
CA SER A 19 -5.59 18.48 -17.60
C SER A 19 -7.14 18.53 -17.59
N ASP A 20 -7.75 19.15 -18.61
CA ASP A 20 -9.19 19.44 -18.67
C ASP A 20 -10.10 18.20 -18.49
N SER A 21 -9.56 17.00 -18.74
CA SER A 21 -10.25 15.72 -18.56
C SER A 21 -10.39 15.25 -17.09
N GLN A 22 -9.68 15.88 -16.14
CA GLN A 22 -9.51 15.39 -14.77
C GLN A 22 -10.02 16.33 -13.65
N ALA A 23 -10.85 17.33 -13.96
CA ALA A 23 -11.33 18.37 -13.04
C ALA A 23 -11.95 17.91 -11.70
N ARG A 24 -12.25 16.61 -11.49
CA ARG A 24 -12.69 16.09 -10.18
C ARG A 24 -11.54 15.59 -9.30
N LEU A 25 -10.44 15.10 -9.88
CA LEU A 25 -9.28 14.66 -9.11
C LEU A 25 -8.48 15.85 -8.57
N SER A 26 -8.65 17.05 -9.14
CA SER A 26 -8.14 18.31 -8.57
C SER A 26 -8.58 18.53 -7.11
N LYS A 27 -9.71 17.93 -6.69
CA LYS A 27 -10.15 17.93 -5.29
C LYS A 27 -9.19 17.22 -4.33
N LEU A 28 -8.23 16.46 -4.85
CA LEU A 28 -7.18 15.80 -4.08
C LEU A 28 -5.92 16.67 -3.90
N LEU A 29 -5.75 17.72 -4.73
CA LEU A 29 -4.60 18.64 -4.63
C LEU A 29 -4.40 19.26 -3.25
N PRO A 30 -5.45 19.61 -2.48
CA PRO A 30 -5.24 20.15 -1.14
C PRO A 30 -4.46 19.19 -0.23
N PHE A 31 -4.51 17.87 -0.45
CA PHE A 31 -3.86 16.88 0.43
C PHE A 31 -2.34 16.75 0.20
N ILE A 32 -1.80 17.39 -0.83
CA ILE A 32 -0.34 17.46 -1.07
C ILE A 32 0.23 18.85 -0.79
N SER A 33 -0.59 19.81 -0.36
CA SER A 33 -0.13 21.17 -0.08
C SER A 33 0.70 21.23 1.20
N HIS A 34 1.64 22.17 1.28
CA HIS A 34 2.41 22.41 2.51
C HIS A 34 1.50 22.69 3.70
N SER A 35 0.44 23.49 3.50
CA SER A 35 -0.50 23.82 4.58
C SER A 35 -1.20 22.58 5.13
N PHE A 36 -1.56 21.62 4.28
CA PHE A 36 -2.16 20.37 4.72
C PHE A 36 -1.12 19.49 5.42
N LEU A 37 0.03 19.27 4.79
CA LEU A 37 1.10 18.43 5.35
C LEU A 37 1.59 18.94 6.72
N ASP A 38 1.76 20.25 6.87
CA ASP A 38 2.16 20.88 8.13
C ASP A 38 1.07 20.84 9.20
N SER A 39 -0.20 20.65 8.80
CA SER A 39 -1.31 20.45 9.74
C SER A 39 -1.35 19.05 10.35
N ILE A 40 -0.61 18.08 9.78
CA ILE A 40 -0.61 16.69 10.24
C ILE A 40 0.13 16.58 11.58
N LYS A 41 -0.65 16.34 12.64
CA LYS A 41 -0.10 16.18 14.00
C LYS A 41 0.31 14.75 14.34
N LYS A 42 -0.46 13.76 13.86
CA LYS A 42 -0.23 12.35 14.19
C LYS A 42 0.93 11.80 13.35
N GLY A 43 1.88 11.12 14.01
CA GLY A 43 3.01 10.47 13.33
C GLY A 43 4.25 11.36 13.11
N ASP A 44 4.22 12.61 13.61
CA ASP A 44 5.36 13.54 13.66
C ASP A 44 5.97 13.85 12.29
N TRP A 45 5.15 14.40 11.39
CA TRP A 45 5.59 14.77 10.03
C TRP A 45 6.79 15.72 10.03
N ALA A 46 6.87 16.66 10.98
CA ALA A 46 7.99 17.60 11.07
C ALA A 46 9.35 16.87 11.20
N ARG A 47 9.42 15.84 12.05
CA ARG A 47 10.62 15.01 12.18
C ARG A 47 10.96 14.27 10.88
N TRP A 48 9.96 13.71 10.21
CA TRP A 48 10.16 13.00 8.93
C TRP A 48 10.64 13.93 7.82
N ARG A 49 10.12 15.16 7.76
CA ARG A 49 10.59 16.18 6.81
C ARG A 49 12.07 16.50 7.01
N GLN A 50 12.53 16.64 8.26
CA GLN A 50 13.95 16.87 8.55
C GLN A 50 14.82 15.69 8.10
N ARG A 51 14.36 14.45 8.27
CA ARG A 51 15.07 13.25 7.78
C ARG A 51 15.15 13.22 6.27
N LEU A 52 14.03 13.53 5.60
CA LEU A 52 13.99 13.64 4.16
C LEU A 52 14.97 14.71 3.67
N GLU A 53 15.00 15.90 4.28
CA GLU A 53 15.94 16.97 3.92
C GLU A 53 17.41 16.56 4.04
N LYS A 54 17.75 15.73 5.03
CA LYS A 54 19.11 15.18 5.20
C LYS A 54 19.47 14.09 4.21
N LEU A 55 18.48 13.39 3.63
CA LEU A 55 18.71 12.28 2.70
C LEU A 55 19.46 12.78 1.47
N THR A 56 20.66 12.24 1.27
CA THR A 56 21.53 12.62 0.15
C THR A 56 20.88 12.16 -1.16
N CYS A 57 20.66 13.09 -2.08
CA CYS A 57 20.06 12.79 -3.37
C CYS A 57 21.16 12.35 -4.34
N HIS A 58 21.05 11.13 -4.86
CA HIS A 58 21.92 10.60 -5.89
C HIS A 58 21.09 10.31 -7.12
N GLN A 59 21.64 10.58 -8.31
CA GLN A 59 20.97 10.24 -9.56
C GLN A 59 21.27 8.77 -9.90
N PRO A 60 20.26 7.89 -9.97
CA PRO A 60 20.48 6.50 -10.33
C PRO A 60 20.86 6.39 -11.80
N SER A 61 21.84 5.52 -12.11
CA SER A 61 22.17 5.18 -13.50
C SER A 61 21.10 4.33 -14.18
N ARG A 62 20.29 3.61 -13.38
CA ARG A 62 19.24 2.72 -13.85
C ARG A 62 18.11 2.61 -12.82
N ILE A 63 16.87 2.57 -13.29
CA ILE A 63 15.70 2.23 -12.48
C ILE A 63 15.05 1.00 -13.11
N LYS A 64 14.76 -0.02 -12.30
CA LYS A 64 14.00 -1.21 -12.71
C LYS A 64 12.98 -1.54 -11.63
N ILE A 65 11.71 -1.47 -11.98
CA ILE A 65 10.62 -1.80 -11.09
C ILE A 65 10.13 -3.19 -11.48
N GLY A 66 10.41 -4.18 -10.65
CA GLY A 66 9.91 -5.56 -10.80
C GLY A 66 9.60 -6.13 -9.42
N ASP A 67 9.72 -7.45 -9.26
CA ASP A 67 9.55 -8.11 -7.95
C ASP A 67 10.38 -7.46 -6.84
N ARG A 68 11.63 -7.15 -7.15
CA ARG A 68 12.40 -6.19 -6.38
C ARG A 68 12.40 -4.86 -7.11
N ILE A 69 12.17 -3.77 -6.37
CA ILE A 69 12.30 -2.43 -6.90
C ILE A 69 13.76 -2.01 -6.77
N GLU A 70 14.43 -1.84 -7.92
CA GLU A 70 15.86 -1.59 -8.01
C GLU A 70 16.07 -0.16 -8.52
N ILE A 71 16.71 0.69 -7.71
CA ILE A 71 16.98 2.09 -8.01
C ILE A 71 18.47 2.33 -7.87
N GLY A 72 19.13 2.63 -8.99
CA GLY A 72 20.58 2.75 -9.09
C GLY A 72 21.30 1.40 -9.08
N GLN A 73 22.61 1.46 -9.24
CA GLN A 73 23.51 0.31 -9.17
C GLN A 73 24.56 0.50 -8.07
N SER A 74 25.22 -0.57 -7.62
CA SER A 74 26.19 -0.45 -6.52
C SER A 74 27.44 0.35 -6.87
N ASN A 75 27.75 0.53 -8.16
CA ASN A 75 28.86 1.33 -8.67
C ASN A 75 28.49 2.81 -8.90
N ASP A 76 27.22 3.19 -8.71
CA ASP A 76 26.79 4.59 -8.76
C ASP A 76 27.33 5.39 -7.57
N LEU A 77 27.66 4.72 -6.46
CA LEU A 77 28.12 5.33 -5.23
C LEU A 77 29.50 4.78 -4.81
N SER A 78 30.33 5.65 -4.24
CA SER A 78 31.49 5.20 -3.48
C SER A 78 31.07 4.44 -2.22
N LYS A 79 31.99 3.67 -1.63
CA LYS A 79 31.74 2.96 -0.37
C LYS A 79 31.32 3.90 0.77
N ALA A 80 31.89 5.10 0.83
CA ALA A 80 31.55 6.09 1.86
C ALA A 80 30.13 6.63 1.68
N GLU A 81 29.75 6.99 0.45
CA GLU A 81 28.39 7.46 0.13
C GLU A 81 27.34 6.37 0.38
N LYS A 82 27.64 5.13 -0.01
CA LYS A 82 26.76 3.98 0.25
C LYS A 82 26.50 3.78 1.75
N ASN A 83 27.55 3.88 2.59
CA ASN A 83 27.41 3.76 4.04
C ASN A 83 26.53 4.90 4.62
N ILE A 84 26.76 6.15 4.19
CA ILE A 84 25.95 7.30 4.62
C ILE A 84 24.49 7.10 4.22
N LEU A 85 24.24 6.69 2.98
CA LEU A 85 22.88 6.44 2.49
C LEU A 85 22.20 5.31 3.28
N GLU A 86 22.91 4.22 3.58
CA GLU A 86 22.36 3.12 4.39
C GLU A 86 21.96 3.60 5.79
N GLU A 87 22.82 4.37 6.47
CA GLU A 87 22.52 4.97 7.78
C GLU A 87 21.27 5.85 7.72
N GLN A 88 21.16 6.70 6.70
CA GLN A 88 19.99 7.56 6.50
C GLN A 88 18.72 6.75 6.24
N LEU A 89 18.77 5.71 5.41
CA LEU A 89 17.64 4.82 5.13
C LEU A 89 17.19 4.03 6.37
N ARG A 90 18.13 3.68 7.26
CA ARG A 90 17.83 3.02 8.53
C ARG A 90 17.04 3.91 9.49
N GLU A 91 17.12 5.24 9.37
CA GLU A 91 16.25 6.14 10.13
C GLU A 91 14.76 5.97 9.79
N PHE A 92 14.45 5.35 8.66
CA PHE A 92 13.09 5.05 8.21
C PHE A 92 12.58 3.67 8.63
N ILE A 93 13.35 2.90 9.41
CA ILE A 93 12.83 1.68 10.04
C ILE A 93 11.58 2.00 10.88
N PRO A 94 10.53 1.15 10.85
CA PRO A 94 10.46 -0.16 10.19
C PRO A 94 10.06 -0.12 8.70
N TRP A 95 10.77 -0.89 7.86
CA TRP A 95 10.38 -1.16 6.48
C TRP A 95 9.57 -2.45 6.40
N ARG A 96 8.25 -2.32 6.19
CA ARG A 96 7.34 -3.49 6.16
C ARG A 96 7.08 -4.05 4.76
N LYS A 97 6.76 -3.21 3.77
CA LYS A 97 6.40 -3.66 2.41
C LYS A 97 7.59 -3.49 1.46
N GLY A 98 7.89 -4.48 0.62
CA GLY A 98 9.07 -4.50 -0.27
C GLY A 98 9.25 -5.88 -0.93
N PRO A 99 10.44 -6.23 -1.46
CA PRO A 99 11.75 -5.64 -1.15
C PRO A 99 12.22 -4.52 -2.10
N PHE A 100 13.27 -3.80 -1.68
CA PHE A 100 13.97 -2.79 -2.49
C PHE A 100 15.48 -3.05 -2.57
N ASN A 101 16.11 -2.57 -3.64
CA ASN A 101 17.55 -2.40 -3.73
C ASN A 101 17.84 -0.95 -4.15
N LEU A 102 18.49 -0.17 -3.28
CA LEU A 102 18.84 1.22 -3.56
C LEU A 102 20.36 1.35 -3.65
N PHE A 103 20.91 1.59 -4.83
CA PHE A 103 22.35 1.73 -5.06
C PHE A 103 23.17 0.57 -4.48
N GLY A 104 22.64 -0.65 -4.61
CA GLY A 104 23.24 -1.87 -4.05
C GLY A 104 23.02 -2.09 -2.55
N ILE A 105 22.23 -1.26 -1.87
CA ILE A 105 21.78 -1.46 -0.48
C ILE A 105 20.49 -2.30 -0.53
N GLU A 106 20.55 -3.52 0.01
CA GLU A 106 19.40 -4.41 0.05
C GLU A 106 18.51 -4.08 1.26
N ILE A 107 17.30 -3.59 0.98
CA ILE A 107 16.26 -3.36 1.98
C ILE A 107 15.34 -4.58 1.99
N ASP A 108 15.77 -5.60 2.72
CA ASP A 108 14.96 -6.79 2.99
C ASP A 108 13.85 -6.44 4.00
N THR A 109 12.66 -6.16 3.51
CA THR A 109 11.50 -5.70 4.29
C THR A 109 10.80 -6.85 5.00
N GLU A 110 9.95 -6.57 5.99
CA GLU A 110 9.21 -7.63 6.69
C GLU A 110 8.43 -8.57 5.77
N TRP A 111 7.68 -7.99 4.84
CA TRP A 111 6.84 -8.68 3.87
C TRP A 111 7.55 -8.86 2.55
N ARG A 112 7.41 -10.07 1.99
CA ARG A 112 7.67 -10.38 0.57
C ARG A 112 6.47 -10.00 -0.27
N CYS A 113 6.31 -8.70 -0.51
CA CYS A 113 5.18 -8.18 -1.27
C CYS A 113 5.19 -8.64 -2.74
N ASP A 114 6.34 -9.01 -3.26
CA ASP A 114 6.50 -9.66 -4.56
C ASP A 114 5.73 -10.99 -4.65
N MET A 115 5.74 -11.79 -3.59
CA MET A 115 4.95 -13.04 -3.55
C MET A 115 3.44 -12.78 -3.61
N LYS A 116 2.96 -11.69 -3.00
CA LYS A 116 1.55 -11.30 -3.12
C LYS A 116 1.22 -10.80 -4.52
N TRP A 117 2.10 -9.99 -5.10
CA TRP A 117 1.90 -9.43 -6.43
C TRP A 117 1.84 -10.53 -7.51
N SER A 118 2.72 -11.52 -7.46
CA SER A 118 2.71 -12.64 -8.42
C SER A 118 1.43 -13.48 -8.39
N ARG A 119 0.75 -13.55 -7.23
CA ARG A 119 -0.57 -14.22 -7.10
C ARG A 119 -1.69 -13.48 -7.83
N LEU A 120 -1.54 -12.19 -8.16
CA LEU A 120 -2.63 -11.37 -8.70
C LEU A 120 -2.34 -10.72 -10.05
N GLU A 121 -1.08 -10.46 -10.43
CA GLU A 121 -0.76 -9.59 -11.58
C GLU A 121 -1.29 -10.08 -12.92
N HIS A 122 -1.41 -11.39 -13.10
CA HIS A 122 -1.98 -12.01 -14.30
C HIS A 122 -3.48 -12.32 -14.20
N MET A 123 -4.08 -12.05 -13.05
CA MET A 123 -5.50 -12.34 -12.76
C MET A 123 -6.36 -11.08 -12.80
N ILE A 124 -5.77 -9.91 -12.54
CA ILE A 124 -6.44 -8.60 -12.62
C ILE A 124 -6.62 -8.14 -14.07
N ALA A 125 -7.50 -7.17 -14.29
CA ALA A 125 -7.58 -6.50 -15.58
C ALA A 125 -6.27 -5.74 -15.87
N PRO A 126 -5.79 -5.70 -17.13
CA PRO A 126 -4.55 -5.03 -17.49
C PRO A 126 -4.53 -3.57 -17.02
N LEU A 127 -3.42 -3.15 -16.41
CA LEU A 127 -3.28 -1.80 -15.86
C LEU A 127 -2.82 -0.76 -16.88
N GLU A 128 -2.42 -1.18 -18.08
CA GLU A 128 -2.06 -0.29 -19.19
C GLU A 128 -3.13 0.79 -19.42
N GLY A 129 -2.73 2.07 -19.32
CA GLY A 129 -3.62 3.21 -19.53
C GLY A 129 -4.63 3.48 -18.39
N ARG A 130 -4.54 2.77 -17.26
CA ARG A 130 -5.51 2.91 -16.16
C ARG A 130 -5.07 3.92 -15.12
N ARG A 131 -6.04 4.64 -14.55
CA ARG A 131 -5.87 5.35 -13.27
C ARG A 131 -6.22 4.42 -12.12
N VAL A 132 -5.30 4.30 -11.18
CA VAL A 132 -5.41 3.35 -10.07
C VAL A 132 -5.44 4.07 -8.73
N LEU A 133 -6.34 3.65 -7.85
CA LEU A 133 -6.34 4.04 -6.43
C LEU A 133 -5.80 2.88 -5.59
N ASP A 134 -4.78 3.10 -4.77
CA ASP A 134 -4.20 2.12 -3.86
C ASP A 134 -4.52 2.51 -2.40
N VAL A 135 -5.59 1.94 -1.85
CA VAL A 135 -6.05 2.26 -0.48
C VAL A 135 -5.25 1.48 0.54
N GLY A 136 -4.58 2.19 1.46
CA GLY A 136 -3.66 1.58 2.41
C GLY A 136 -2.35 1.17 1.74
N SER A 137 -1.81 2.05 0.90
CA SER A 137 -0.67 1.77 0.01
C SER A 137 0.61 1.40 0.76
N GLY A 138 0.71 1.66 2.06
CA GLY A 138 1.95 1.54 2.81
C GLY A 138 2.99 2.48 2.23
N ASN A 139 4.22 1.99 2.08
CA ASN A 139 5.32 2.78 1.51
C ASN A 139 5.34 2.85 -0.02
N GLY A 140 4.23 2.44 -0.67
CA GLY A 140 4.06 2.58 -2.12
C GLY A 140 4.69 1.46 -2.95
N TYR A 141 5.20 0.37 -2.36
CA TYR A 141 5.73 -0.76 -3.15
C TYR A 141 4.75 -1.21 -4.25
N PHE A 142 3.49 -1.48 -3.88
CA PHE A 142 2.48 -1.92 -4.86
C PHE A 142 2.09 -0.80 -5.82
N SER A 143 2.04 0.46 -5.36
CA SER A 143 1.78 1.60 -6.23
C SER A 143 2.83 1.72 -7.34
N LEU A 144 4.11 1.49 -7.01
CA LEU A 144 5.20 1.45 -7.98
C LEU A 144 5.09 0.24 -8.93
N ARG A 145 4.72 -0.95 -8.42
CA ARG A 145 4.45 -2.12 -9.26
C ARG A 145 3.33 -1.86 -10.27
N MET A 146 2.27 -1.17 -9.86
CA MET A 146 1.16 -0.80 -10.74
C MET A 146 1.61 0.14 -11.86
N VAL A 147 2.45 1.14 -11.55
CA VAL A 147 3.08 1.99 -12.58
C VAL A 147 3.89 1.15 -13.56
N SER A 148 4.71 0.23 -13.06
CA SER A 148 5.51 -0.64 -13.93
C SER A 148 4.67 -1.63 -14.76
N ALA A 149 3.41 -1.85 -14.38
CA ALA A 149 2.44 -2.66 -15.11
C ALA A 149 1.60 -1.84 -16.11
N GLY A 150 1.97 -0.57 -16.35
CA GLY A 150 1.37 0.29 -17.38
C GLY A 150 0.33 1.30 -16.87
N ALA A 151 0.13 1.44 -15.56
CA ALA A 151 -0.80 2.44 -15.05
C ALA A 151 -0.35 3.87 -15.38
N ASP A 152 -1.22 4.65 -16.02
CA ASP A 152 -0.98 6.07 -16.35
C ASP A 152 -0.82 6.94 -15.11
N LEU A 153 -1.51 6.56 -14.03
CA LEU A 153 -1.44 7.27 -12.76
C LEU A 153 -1.84 6.35 -11.62
N VAL A 154 -1.06 6.36 -10.54
CA VAL A 154 -1.41 5.70 -9.28
C VAL A 154 -1.51 6.72 -8.15
N VAL A 155 -2.66 6.75 -7.48
CA VAL A 155 -2.88 7.53 -6.26
C VAL A 155 -2.97 6.57 -5.08
N GLY A 156 -1.98 6.61 -4.19
CA GLY A 156 -1.99 5.85 -2.94
C GLY A 156 -2.59 6.65 -1.78
N LEU A 157 -3.32 6.00 -0.89
CA LEU A 157 -3.79 6.59 0.37
C LEU A 157 -3.07 5.93 1.54
N GLU A 158 -2.33 6.70 2.32
CA GLU A 158 -1.57 6.17 3.47
C GLU A 158 -1.53 7.15 4.66
N PRO A 159 -2.41 7.00 5.66
CA PRO A 159 -2.42 7.89 6.83
C PRO A 159 -1.24 7.67 7.79
N HIS A 160 -0.50 6.57 7.67
CA HIS A 160 0.65 6.27 8.52
C HIS A 160 1.90 7.01 8.03
N ILE A 161 2.17 8.17 8.64
CA ILE A 161 3.24 9.10 8.23
C ILE A 161 4.62 8.46 8.04
N PRO A 162 5.09 7.50 8.86
CA PRO A 162 6.35 6.82 8.58
C PRO A 162 6.39 6.12 7.21
N TYR A 163 5.29 5.54 6.74
CA TYR A 163 5.23 4.90 5.41
C TYR A 163 5.14 5.93 4.28
N TYR A 164 4.35 6.99 4.49
CA TYR A 164 4.34 8.12 3.56
C TYR A 164 5.76 8.73 3.41
N ALA A 165 6.49 8.88 4.51
CA ALA A 165 7.86 9.37 4.49
C ALA A 165 8.83 8.41 3.76
N GLN A 166 8.67 7.08 3.91
CA GLN A 166 9.42 6.10 3.11
C GLN A 166 9.18 6.29 1.61
N PHE A 167 7.93 6.47 1.20
CA PHE A 167 7.62 6.73 -0.21
C PHE A 167 8.22 8.06 -0.70
N CYS A 168 8.14 9.13 0.10
CA CYS A 168 8.79 10.40 -0.21
C CYS A 168 10.30 10.25 -0.37
N ALA A 169 10.95 9.39 0.43
CA ALA A 169 12.36 9.09 0.32
C ALA A 169 12.67 8.37 -1.01
N LEU A 170 11.87 7.36 -1.39
CA LEU A 170 12.00 6.68 -2.68
C LEU A 170 11.84 7.64 -3.85
N GLN A 171 10.81 8.49 -3.83
CA GLN A 171 10.53 9.49 -4.88
C GLN A 171 11.69 10.46 -5.15
N ARG A 172 12.56 10.73 -4.17
CA ARG A 172 13.76 11.55 -4.40
C ARG A 172 14.71 10.94 -5.42
N PHE A 173 14.74 9.61 -5.52
CA PHE A 173 15.59 8.89 -6.46
C PHE A 173 14.90 8.55 -7.78
N ILE A 174 13.57 8.63 -7.85
CA ILE A 174 12.76 8.33 -9.04
C ILE A 174 11.85 9.52 -9.42
N PRO A 175 12.41 10.71 -9.70
CA PRO A 175 11.61 11.87 -10.07
C PRO A 175 10.82 11.59 -11.35
N GLY A 176 9.56 12.03 -11.39
CA GLY A 176 8.69 11.90 -12.58
C GLY A 176 8.03 10.53 -12.73
N ILE A 177 8.01 9.71 -11.68
CA ILE A 177 7.18 8.50 -11.70
C ILE A 177 5.70 8.90 -11.52
N PRO A 178 4.76 8.35 -12.32
CA PRO A 178 3.33 8.69 -12.22
C PRO A 178 2.64 8.00 -11.04
N ALA A 179 3.23 8.11 -9.84
CA ALA A 179 2.67 7.66 -8.58
C ALA A 179 2.79 8.77 -7.54
N VAL A 180 1.69 9.01 -6.83
CA VAL A 180 1.64 9.91 -5.67
C VAL A 180 0.99 9.20 -4.50
N LEU A 181 1.42 9.50 -3.28
CA LEU A 181 0.71 9.09 -2.07
C LEU A 181 0.13 10.33 -1.38
N LEU A 182 -1.10 10.19 -0.89
CA LEU A 182 -1.79 11.19 -0.08
C LEU A 182 -1.80 10.70 1.37
N PRO A 183 -1.33 11.50 2.35
CA PRO A 183 -1.28 11.08 3.75
C PRO A 183 -2.66 11.19 4.44
N ILE A 184 -3.66 10.54 3.86
CA ILE A 184 -5.05 10.55 4.28
C ILE A 184 -5.62 9.14 4.31
N THR A 185 -6.75 9.00 5.01
CA THR A 185 -7.57 7.80 4.95
C THR A 185 -8.57 7.88 3.80
N LEU A 186 -9.20 6.74 3.47
CA LEU A 186 -10.23 6.69 2.43
C LEU A 186 -11.41 7.62 2.75
N GLU A 187 -11.79 7.74 4.03
CA GLU A 187 -12.95 8.54 4.48
C GLU A 187 -12.82 10.04 4.14
N LEU A 188 -11.60 10.55 3.94
CA LEU A 188 -11.35 11.94 3.55
C LEU A 188 -11.49 12.18 2.03
N ILE A 189 -11.60 11.13 1.22
CA ILE A 189 -11.84 11.26 -0.22
C ILE A 189 -13.26 11.80 -0.45
N PRO A 190 -13.42 12.89 -1.23
CA PRO A 190 -14.73 13.43 -1.56
C PRO A 190 -15.63 12.39 -2.23
N ARG A 191 -16.87 12.23 -1.75
CA ARG A 191 -17.81 11.26 -2.31
C ARG A 191 -18.90 11.94 -3.15
N PRO A 192 -19.22 11.41 -4.35
CA PRO A 192 -18.50 10.37 -5.08
C PRO A 192 -17.29 10.94 -5.87
N LEU A 193 -16.26 10.10 -6.11
CA LEU A 193 -15.10 10.41 -6.96
C LEU A 193 -14.85 9.30 -8.00
N PRO A 194 -15.79 9.06 -8.93
CA PRO A 194 -15.73 7.93 -9.86
C PRO A 194 -14.73 8.21 -10.99
N ARG A 195 -13.44 8.05 -10.71
CA ARG A 195 -12.34 8.45 -11.59
C ARG A 195 -11.25 7.40 -11.72
N PHE A 196 -11.32 6.33 -10.93
CA PHE A 196 -10.35 5.26 -10.98
C PHE A 196 -10.91 4.08 -11.76
N ASP A 197 -10.11 3.56 -12.68
CA ASP A 197 -10.45 2.42 -13.53
C ASP A 197 -10.19 1.11 -12.78
N THR A 198 -9.24 1.14 -11.83
CA THR A 198 -9.00 0.07 -10.86
C THR A 198 -8.81 0.66 -9.45
N VAL A 199 -9.39 0.02 -8.43
CA VAL A 199 -9.18 0.35 -7.02
C VAL A 199 -8.63 -0.88 -6.30
N PHE A 200 -7.50 -0.73 -5.62
CA PHE A 200 -6.93 -1.73 -4.73
C PHE A 200 -7.25 -1.39 -3.28
N SER A 201 -7.62 -2.39 -2.49
CA SER A 201 -7.72 -2.29 -1.03
C SER A 201 -7.15 -3.58 -0.43
N MET A 202 -5.87 -3.57 -0.11
CA MET A 202 -5.14 -4.77 0.32
C MET A 202 -4.66 -4.64 1.76
N GLY A 203 -5.22 -5.45 2.64
CA GLY A 203 -4.88 -5.46 4.06
C GLY A 203 -5.52 -4.33 4.87
N VAL A 204 -6.67 -3.82 4.43
CA VAL A 204 -7.31 -2.64 5.03
C VAL A 204 -8.64 -2.96 5.72
N ILE A 205 -9.55 -3.70 5.06
CA ILE A 205 -10.94 -3.81 5.51
C ILE A 205 -11.10 -4.44 6.91
N TYR A 206 -10.20 -5.34 7.32
CA TYR A 206 -10.22 -5.90 8.68
C TYR A 206 -9.85 -4.90 9.78
N HIS A 207 -9.30 -3.73 9.43
CA HIS A 207 -9.09 -2.61 10.34
C HIS A 207 -10.28 -1.64 10.41
N GLN A 208 -11.33 -1.88 9.61
CA GLN A 208 -12.48 -0.98 9.49
C GLN A 208 -13.62 -1.39 10.41
N ARG A 209 -14.16 -0.39 11.13
CA ARG A 209 -15.33 -0.56 12.00
C ARG A 209 -16.62 -0.83 11.23
N SER A 210 -16.72 -0.34 10.00
CA SER A 210 -17.85 -0.55 9.11
C SER A 210 -17.35 -1.11 7.77
N PRO A 211 -17.29 -2.45 7.61
CA PRO A 211 -16.77 -3.05 6.38
C PRO A 211 -17.67 -2.75 5.18
N ILE A 212 -18.98 -2.61 5.38
CA ILE A 212 -19.94 -2.29 4.31
C ILE A 212 -19.73 -0.85 3.81
N ASP A 213 -19.58 0.13 4.70
CA ASP A 213 -19.30 1.51 4.29
C ASP A 213 -17.95 1.62 3.55
N HIS A 214 -16.95 0.87 3.99
CA HIS A 214 -15.66 0.77 3.30
C HIS A 214 -15.85 0.27 1.86
N LEU A 215 -16.56 -0.84 1.66
CA LEU A 215 -16.84 -1.39 0.32
C LEU A 215 -17.63 -0.41 -0.56
N LEU A 216 -18.65 0.26 -0.02
CA LEU A 216 -19.42 1.28 -0.74
C LEU A 216 -18.54 2.47 -1.13
N GLN A 217 -17.62 2.89 -0.26
CA GLN A 217 -16.71 4.00 -0.55
C GLN A 217 -15.67 3.64 -1.61
N LEU A 218 -15.15 2.40 -1.60
CA LEU A 218 -14.31 1.90 -2.69
C LEU A 218 -15.07 1.93 -4.02
N LYS A 219 -16.34 1.52 -4.03
CA LYS A 219 -17.22 1.56 -5.21
C LYS A 219 -17.46 2.99 -5.71
N ASP A 220 -17.57 3.96 -4.82
CA ASP A 220 -17.75 5.39 -5.18
C ASP A 220 -16.52 6.00 -5.87
N CYS A 221 -15.35 5.38 -5.69
CA CYS A 221 -14.10 5.80 -6.35
C CYS A 221 -13.98 5.23 -7.78
N LEU A 222 -14.64 4.11 -8.06
CA LEU A 222 -14.58 3.45 -9.36
C LEU A 222 -15.41 4.17 -10.45
N CYS A 223 -14.88 4.22 -11.66
CA CYS A 223 -15.67 4.45 -12.88
C CYS A 223 -16.67 3.29 -13.10
N SER A 224 -17.73 3.49 -13.89
CA SER A 224 -18.55 2.36 -14.38
C SER A 224 -17.67 1.44 -15.23
N GLY A 225 -17.82 0.13 -15.06
CA GLY A 225 -16.92 -0.89 -15.62
C GLY A 225 -15.56 -1.01 -14.91
N GLY A 226 -15.31 -0.23 -13.85
CA GLY A 226 -14.06 -0.29 -13.10
C GLY A 226 -13.94 -1.55 -12.23
N GLN A 227 -12.71 -1.97 -11.95
CA GLN A 227 -12.41 -3.18 -11.19
C GLN A 227 -11.95 -2.88 -9.75
N LEU A 228 -12.53 -3.57 -8.78
CA LEU A 228 -12.01 -3.68 -7.42
C LEU A 228 -11.08 -4.88 -7.29
N VAL A 229 -9.92 -4.66 -6.66
CA VAL A 229 -9.01 -5.69 -6.16
C VAL A 229 -8.97 -5.60 -4.64
N LEU A 230 -9.63 -6.52 -3.95
CA LEU A 230 -9.74 -6.55 -2.50
C LEU A 230 -8.88 -7.68 -1.93
N GLU A 231 -8.01 -7.38 -0.96
CA GLU A 231 -7.29 -8.40 -0.18
C GLU A 231 -7.52 -8.21 1.31
N THR A 232 -7.85 -9.28 2.02
CA THR A 232 -8.16 -9.23 3.45
C THR A 232 -7.85 -10.55 4.14
N LEU A 233 -7.77 -10.51 5.48
CA LEU A 233 -7.85 -11.69 6.32
C LEU A 233 -9.21 -12.36 6.16
N VAL A 234 -9.21 -13.69 6.13
CA VAL A 234 -10.40 -14.54 6.11
C VAL A 234 -10.27 -15.72 7.07
N VAL A 235 -11.39 -16.35 7.43
CA VAL A 235 -11.46 -17.58 8.24
C VAL A 235 -12.37 -18.62 7.60
N ASP A 236 -12.20 -19.88 7.96
CA ASP A 236 -13.12 -20.93 7.52
C ASP A 236 -14.47 -20.79 8.21
N GLY A 237 -15.55 -20.97 7.46
CA GLY A 237 -16.91 -20.91 7.98
C GLY A 237 -17.97 -20.78 6.89
N PRO A 238 -19.25 -20.98 7.23
CA PRO A 238 -20.35 -20.85 6.28
C PRO A 238 -20.57 -19.39 5.86
N ILE A 239 -21.47 -19.19 4.89
CA ILE A 239 -21.94 -17.86 4.51
C ILE A 239 -22.62 -17.17 5.71
N GLY A 240 -22.31 -15.89 5.91
CA GLY A 240 -22.74 -15.11 7.07
C GLY A 240 -21.81 -15.22 8.29
N TYR A 241 -20.83 -16.13 8.29
CA TYR A 241 -19.84 -16.22 9.37
C TYR A 241 -18.76 -15.14 9.25
N SER A 242 -18.40 -14.54 10.39
CA SER A 242 -17.24 -13.64 10.55
C SER A 242 -16.71 -13.76 11.96
N LEU A 243 -15.39 -13.93 12.09
CA LEU A 243 -14.69 -13.81 13.36
C LEU A 243 -14.51 -12.33 13.70
N VAL A 244 -14.85 -11.95 14.93
CA VAL A 244 -14.55 -10.65 15.53
C VAL A 244 -13.73 -10.93 16.79
N PRO A 245 -12.41 -10.67 16.79
CA PRO A 245 -11.58 -10.92 17.97
C PRO A 245 -12.01 -10.00 19.12
N ARG A 246 -11.94 -10.50 20.36
CA ARG A 246 -12.34 -9.72 21.54
C ARG A 246 -11.41 -8.53 21.78
N ASP A 247 -10.10 -8.78 21.74
CA ASP A 247 -9.07 -7.78 22.07
C ASP A 247 -8.01 -7.66 20.96
N CYS A 248 -7.39 -8.78 20.57
CA CYS A 248 -6.34 -8.81 19.56
C CYS A 248 -6.50 -10.04 18.66
N TYR A 249 -6.03 -9.92 17.43
CA TYR A 249 -5.85 -11.05 16.51
C TYR A 249 -4.41 -11.02 15.99
N ALA A 250 -3.65 -12.09 16.24
CA ALA A 250 -2.24 -12.17 15.82
C ALA A 250 -1.43 -10.93 16.28
N ARG A 251 -1.60 -10.55 17.55
CA ARG A 251 -1.03 -9.35 18.21
C ARG A 251 -1.55 -7.99 17.70
N MET A 252 -2.44 -7.95 16.71
CA MET A 252 -3.00 -6.70 16.20
C MET A 252 -4.24 -6.31 17.02
N SER A 253 -4.20 -5.12 17.64
CA SER A 253 -5.26 -4.63 18.53
C SER A 253 -6.43 -3.92 17.83
N ASN A 254 -6.30 -3.59 16.54
CA ASN A 254 -7.34 -2.89 15.78
C ASN A 254 -7.91 -3.79 14.68
N VAL A 255 -8.28 -5.03 15.01
CA VAL A 255 -8.90 -5.96 14.05
C VAL A 255 -10.38 -6.10 14.40
N TRP A 256 -11.25 -5.88 13.42
CA TRP A 256 -12.70 -5.87 13.58
C TRP A 256 -13.33 -7.11 12.96
N PHE A 257 -13.37 -7.20 11.63
CA PHE A 257 -14.06 -8.28 10.93
C PHE A 257 -13.10 -9.13 10.13
N ILE A 258 -13.10 -10.43 10.40
CA ILE A 258 -12.43 -11.45 9.60
C ILE A 258 -13.51 -12.39 9.06
N PRO A 259 -14.07 -12.10 7.87
CA PRO A 259 -15.18 -12.87 7.30
C PRO A 259 -14.74 -14.24 6.78
N SER A 260 -15.70 -15.15 6.60
CA SER A 260 -15.49 -16.27 5.68
C SER A 260 -15.43 -15.78 4.23
N LEU A 261 -14.80 -16.56 3.35
CA LEU A 261 -14.71 -16.26 1.92
C LEU A 261 -16.10 -16.00 1.29
N SER A 262 -17.06 -16.86 1.62
CA SER A 262 -18.44 -16.72 1.14
C SER A 262 -19.15 -15.49 1.71
N SER A 263 -18.87 -15.11 2.97
CA SER A 263 -19.41 -13.88 3.58
C SER A 263 -18.90 -12.62 2.90
N ILE A 264 -17.58 -12.48 2.65
CA ILE A 264 -17.05 -11.28 1.99
C ILE A 264 -17.51 -11.18 0.54
N ALA A 265 -17.66 -12.32 -0.16
CA ALA A 265 -18.25 -12.35 -1.50
C ALA A 265 -19.72 -11.88 -1.48
N GLN A 266 -20.51 -12.32 -0.49
CA GLN A 266 -21.88 -11.84 -0.31
C GLN A 266 -21.92 -10.33 0.04
N TRP A 267 -20.99 -9.82 0.84
CA TRP A 267 -20.93 -8.38 1.14
C TRP A 267 -20.67 -7.56 -0.12
N LEU A 268 -19.78 -8.01 -1.00
CA LEU A 268 -19.52 -7.36 -2.29
C LEU A 268 -20.79 -7.32 -3.17
N ASP A 269 -21.48 -8.47 -3.30
CA ASP A 269 -22.76 -8.56 -4.03
C ASP A 269 -23.82 -7.61 -3.44
N ARG A 270 -23.95 -7.58 -2.10
CA ARG A 270 -24.88 -6.67 -1.41
C ARG A 270 -24.53 -5.19 -1.56
N CYS A 271 -23.25 -4.84 -1.71
CA CYS A 271 -22.79 -3.50 -2.07
C CYS A 271 -22.99 -3.19 -3.57
N GLY A 272 -23.55 -4.13 -4.34
CA GLY A 272 -23.87 -4.02 -5.76
C GLY A 272 -22.65 -4.09 -6.66
N PHE A 273 -21.57 -4.74 -6.23
CA PHE A 273 -20.54 -5.21 -7.15
C PHE A 273 -21.05 -6.43 -7.92
N ILE A 274 -20.53 -6.63 -9.13
CA ILE A 274 -20.83 -7.79 -9.97
C ILE A 274 -19.56 -8.59 -10.25
N ASN A 275 -19.68 -9.78 -10.86
CA ASN A 275 -18.54 -10.62 -11.24
C ASN A 275 -17.56 -10.91 -10.10
N VAL A 276 -18.07 -11.09 -8.88
CA VAL A 276 -17.23 -11.36 -7.71
C VAL A 276 -16.50 -12.70 -7.88
N LYS A 277 -15.17 -12.70 -7.82
CA LYS A 277 -14.31 -13.87 -8.00
C LYS A 277 -13.23 -13.92 -6.94
N VAL A 278 -13.04 -15.08 -6.31
CA VAL A 278 -11.85 -15.34 -5.48
C VAL A 278 -10.74 -15.83 -6.41
N ILE A 279 -9.61 -15.14 -6.44
CA ILE A 279 -8.48 -15.50 -7.32
C ILE A 279 -7.30 -16.13 -6.56
N SER A 280 -7.24 -15.92 -5.25
CA SER A 280 -6.21 -16.51 -4.39
C SER A 280 -6.73 -16.64 -2.97
N GLU A 281 -6.37 -17.73 -2.32
CA GLU A 281 -6.49 -17.97 -0.89
C GLU A 281 -5.16 -18.56 -0.43
N SER A 282 -4.54 -17.99 0.60
CA SER A 282 -3.24 -18.43 1.09
C SER A 282 -3.11 -18.21 2.59
N THR A 283 -2.57 -19.21 3.29
CA THR A 283 -2.10 -19.04 4.66
C THR A 283 -0.82 -18.22 4.64
N THR A 284 -0.69 -17.25 5.56
CA THR A 284 0.50 -16.42 5.65
C THR A 284 1.65 -17.25 6.24
N GLU A 285 2.73 -17.41 5.47
CA GLU A 285 3.89 -18.21 5.88
C GLU A 285 5.02 -17.34 6.45
N MET A 286 5.90 -17.96 7.24
CA MET A 286 7.12 -17.33 7.77
C MET A 286 8.12 -16.89 6.68
N THR A 287 8.02 -17.47 5.48
CA THR A 287 8.78 -17.05 4.31
C THR A 287 8.26 -15.73 3.74
N GLU A 288 6.98 -15.43 3.91
CA GLU A 288 6.29 -14.25 3.40
C GLU A 288 6.32 -13.08 4.39
N GLN A 289 6.19 -13.34 5.70
CA GLN A 289 6.21 -12.31 6.74
C GLN A 289 7.14 -12.71 7.90
N ARG A 290 8.20 -11.93 8.12
CA ARG A 290 9.21 -12.20 9.15
C ARG A 290 9.98 -10.94 9.54
N SER A 291 10.57 -10.94 10.73
CA SER A 291 11.49 -9.90 11.15
C SER A 291 12.78 -9.93 10.31
N THR A 292 13.35 -8.74 10.08
CA THR A 292 14.60 -8.56 9.30
C THR A 292 15.45 -7.46 9.94
N ALA A 293 16.66 -7.21 9.40
CA ALA A 293 17.48 -6.06 9.80
C ALA A 293 16.81 -4.69 9.53
N TRP A 294 15.78 -4.65 8.67
CA TRP A 294 15.01 -3.45 8.33
C TRP A 294 13.62 -3.41 8.98
N MET A 295 13.21 -4.51 9.62
CA MET A 295 12.05 -4.59 10.51
C MET A 295 12.42 -5.46 11.74
N PRO A 296 13.14 -4.89 12.73
CA PRO A 296 13.69 -5.66 13.85
C PRO A 296 12.66 -5.92 14.97
N TYR A 297 11.42 -5.48 14.80
CA TYR A 297 10.36 -5.69 15.78
C TYR A 297 9.69 -7.04 15.59
N LYS A 298 8.80 -7.38 16.53
CA LYS A 298 7.95 -8.57 16.50
C LYS A 298 7.17 -8.70 15.18
N SER A 299 7.20 -9.89 14.58
CA SER A 299 6.51 -10.24 13.33
C SER A 299 5.65 -11.50 13.52
N LEU A 300 5.39 -12.25 12.43
CA LEU A 300 4.49 -13.41 12.41
C LEU A 300 4.90 -14.51 13.40
N ASP A 301 6.20 -14.76 13.57
CA ASP A 301 6.75 -15.72 14.54
C ASP A 301 6.21 -15.49 15.96
N SER A 302 6.09 -14.22 16.35
CA SER A 302 5.63 -13.81 17.68
C SER A 302 4.09 -13.78 17.82
N ALA A 303 3.39 -13.97 16.69
CA ALA A 303 1.94 -13.90 16.58
C ALA A 303 1.28 -15.28 16.53
N LEU A 304 2.04 -16.34 16.23
CA LEU A 304 1.57 -17.73 16.20
C LEU A 304 1.91 -18.49 17.48
N LEU A 305 1.09 -19.48 17.85
CA LEU A 305 1.40 -20.40 18.94
C LEU A 305 2.57 -21.30 18.55
N ALA A 306 3.65 -21.27 19.33
CA ALA A 306 4.84 -22.09 19.07
C ALA A 306 4.55 -23.60 19.03
N THR A 307 3.57 -24.07 19.80
CA THR A 307 3.15 -25.48 19.85
C THR A 307 2.17 -25.85 18.74
N ASN A 308 1.53 -24.87 18.10
CA ASN A 308 0.56 -25.09 17.01
C ASN A 308 0.50 -23.86 16.08
N PRO A 309 1.33 -23.80 15.02
CA PRO A 309 1.39 -22.67 14.11
C PRO A 309 0.08 -22.39 13.35
N ASN A 310 -0.88 -23.32 13.35
CA ASN A 310 -2.21 -23.09 12.78
C ASN A 310 -3.10 -22.18 13.63
N GLN A 311 -2.61 -21.74 14.80
CA GLN A 311 -3.31 -20.85 15.71
C GLN A 311 -2.46 -19.61 16.05
N THR A 312 -3.14 -18.48 16.25
CA THR A 312 -2.53 -17.29 16.83
C THR A 312 -2.30 -17.50 18.33
N VAL A 313 -1.41 -16.71 18.93
CA VAL A 313 -1.14 -16.70 20.38
C VAL A 313 -2.38 -16.42 21.25
N GLU A 314 -3.42 -15.83 20.67
CA GLU A 314 -4.73 -15.61 21.31
C GLU A 314 -5.70 -16.80 21.17
N GLY A 315 -5.29 -17.87 20.47
CA GLY A 315 -6.10 -19.08 20.24
C GLY A 315 -7.04 -19.02 19.03
N HIS A 316 -6.92 -17.98 18.19
CA HIS A 316 -7.68 -17.88 16.93
C HIS A 316 -7.02 -18.69 15.80
N PRO A 317 -7.72 -19.00 14.69
CA PRO A 317 -7.08 -19.55 13.50
C PRO A 317 -5.97 -18.62 12.98
N SER A 318 -4.86 -19.20 12.54
CA SER A 318 -3.73 -18.46 11.95
C SER A 318 -4.13 -17.58 10.77
N PRO A 319 -3.37 -16.51 10.47
CA PRO A 319 -3.70 -15.56 9.40
C PRO A 319 -3.78 -16.20 8.02
N LYS A 320 -5.00 -16.33 7.51
CA LYS A 320 -5.31 -16.69 6.13
C LYS A 320 -5.77 -15.45 5.38
N ARG A 321 -5.30 -15.28 4.14
CA ARG A 321 -5.58 -14.13 3.29
C ARG A 321 -6.26 -14.57 2.01
N ALA A 322 -7.15 -13.73 1.50
CA ALA A 322 -7.78 -13.95 0.22
C ALA A 322 -7.76 -12.70 -0.64
N ILE A 323 -7.64 -12.90 -1.94
CA ILE A 323 -7.74 -11.84 -2.95
C ILE A 323 -9.03 -12.08 -3.75
N LEU A 324 -9.88 -11.06 -3.78
CA LEU A 324 -11.14 -11.04 -4.50
C LEU A 324 -11.10 -9.94 -5.57
N LEU A 325 -11.65 -10.26 -6.73
CA LEU A 325 -11.96 -9.32 -7.80
C LEU A 325 -13.45 -9.09 -7.85
N ALA A 326 -13.86 -7.87 -8.17
CA ALA A 326 -15.25 -7.55 -8.47
C ALA A 326 -15.33 -6.31 -9.37
N ASP A 327 -16.39 -6.19 -10.16
CA ASP A 327 -16.56 -5.05 -11.07
C ASP A 327 -17.70 -4.13 -10.60
N LYS A 328 -17.58 -2.84 -10.89
CA LYS A 328 -18.68 -1.88 -10.76
C LYS A 328 -19.50 -1.88 -12.04
N ALA A 329 -20.78 -2.21 -11.95
CA ALA A 329 -21.74 -2.06 -13.04
C ALA A 329 -21.82 -0.61 -13.54
#